data_AF-A0A820KM52-F1
#
_entry.id   AF-A0A820KM52-F1
#
_cell.length_a   1.000
_cell.length_b   1.000
_cell.length_c   1.000
_cell.angle_alpha   90.00
_cell.angle_beta   90.00
_cell.angle_gamma   90.00
#
_symmetry.space_group_name_H-M   'P 1'
#
loop_
_entity.id
_entity.type
_entity.pdbx_description
1 polymer ?
#
loop_
_entity_poly.entity_id
_entity_poly.type
_entity_poly.pdbx_seq_one_letter_code
_entity_poly.pdbx_strand_id
1 'polypeptide(L)'
;LDYIRRLLRSYAAYVCNVQRIAQARCPVVRFCHKQQKIFCELSINNHLAVANTELVRYFLLFEPKLRSLLCTIRLWIKQKDLLGRGHRFNTYTLFWMIVCTLQLDNKQLPSVQSLAERANHKRQYGPWNCSIPDLNQIERNISDVPIGK
;
A
#
# COMPACT_ATOMS: atom_id res chain seq x y z
N LEU A 1 16.47 -10.34 12.07
CA LEU A 1 16.94 -9.23 11.19
C LEU A 1 18.46 -9.20 11.02
N ASP A 2 19.26 -9.38 12.07
CA ASP A 2 20.74 -9.39 11.93
C ASP A 2 21.27 -10.50 11.03
N TYR A 3 20.63 -11.67 11.05
CA TYR A 3 20.90 -12.74 10.11
C TYR A 3 20.69 -12.29 8.65
N ILE A 4 19.53 -11.70 8.34
CA ILE A 4 19.23 -11.18 6.99
C ILE A 4 20.23 -10.10 6.57
N ARG A 5 20.57 -9.18 7.48
CA ARG A 5 21.59 -8.15 7.21
C ARG A 5 22.93 -8.79 6.83
N ARG A 6 23.37 -9.84 7.54
CA ARG A 6 24.59 -10.58 7.22
C ARG A 6 24.49 -11.26 5.86
N LEU A 7 23.39 -11.97 5.60
CA LEU A 7 23.14 -12.68 4.35
C LEU A 7 23.15 -11.72 3.14
N LEU A 8 22.47 -10.58 3.23
CA LEU A 8 22.49 -9.56 2.18
C LEU A 8 23.90 -9.00 1.94
N ARG A 9 24.71 -8.83 2.99
CA ARG A 9 26.10 -8.38 2.83
C ARG A 9 27.01 -9.44 2.22
N SER A 10 26.78 -10.72 2.51
CA SER A 10 27.67 -11.81 2.07
C SER A 10 27.31 -12.39 0.71
N TYR A 11 26.03 -12.43 0.34
CA TYR A 11 25.57 -13.14 -0.86
C TYR A 11 24.94 -12.24 -1.93
N ALA A 12 24.49 -11.03 -1.58
CA ALA A 12 23.87 -10.14 -2.57
C ALA A 12 24.90 -9.16 -3.16
N ALA A 13 25.62 -9.61 -4.19
CA ALA A 13 26.70 -8.84 -4.85
C ALA A 13 26.29 -7.43 -5.30
N TYR A 14 25.02 -7.27 -5.70
CA TYR A 14 24.45 -6.03 -6.20
C TYR A 14 23.78 -5.15 -5.14
N VAL A 15 23.99 -5.44 -3.85
CA VAL A 15 23.40 -4.68 -2.74
C VAL A 15 24.48 -3.86 -2.02
N CYS A 16 24.16 -2.61 -1.65
CA CYS A 16 25.00 -1.75 -0.82
C CYS A 16 24.18 -1.07 0.29
N ASN A 17 24.86 -0.35 1.19
CA ASN A 17 24.25 0.44 2.26
C ASN A 17 23.26 -0.34 3.13
N VAL A 18 23.58 -1.60 3.44
CA VAL A 18 22.71 -2.47 4.25
C VAL A 18 22.72 -2.03 5.71
N GLN A 19 21.56 -1.53 6.17
CA GLN A 19 21.33 -1.01 7.52
C GLN A 19 20.13 -1.70 8.17
N ARG A 20 20.29 -2.11 9.43
CA ARG A 20 19.18 -2.63 10.25
C ARG A 20 18.57 -1.48 11.04
N ILE A 21 17.25 -1.37 11.00
CA ILE A 21 16.48 -0.40 11.79
C ILE A 21 15.51 -1.18 12.66
N ALA A 22 15.91 -1.43 13.89
CA ALA A 22 15.15 -2.29 14.80
C ALA A 22 14.32 -1.54 15.85
N GLN A 23 14.60 -0.25 16.07
CA GLN A 23 13.90 0.56 17.07
C GLN A 23 12.56 1.12 16.57
N ALA A 24 12.24 0.94 15.28
CA ALA A 24 10.97 1.36 14.73
C ALA A 24 9.85 0.36 15.08
N ARG A 25 8.60 0.84 15.08
CA ARG A 25 7.39 0.01 15.32
C ARG A 25 7.34 -1.25 14.45
N CYS A 26 7.81 -1.15 13.20
CA CYS A 26 8.04 -2.31 12.33
C CYS A 26 9.54 -2.38 12.03
N PRO A 27 10.27 -3.33 12.62
CA PRO A 27 11.69 -3.52 12.35
C PRO A 27 11.97 -3.88 10.88
N VAL A 28 12.91 -3.17 10.26
CA VAL A 28 13.26 -3.36 8.83
C VAL A 28 14.77 -3.44 8.59
N VAL A 29 15.15 -4.02 7.45
CA VAL A 29 16.49 -3.90 6.87
C VAL A 29 16.38 -3.02 5.63
N ARG A 30 17.06 -1.87 5.64
CA ARG A 30 17.20 -0.99 4.48
C ARG A 30 18.44 -1.35 3.69
N PHE A 31 18.37 -1.26 2.37
CA PHE A 31 19.51 -1.43 1.50
C PHE A 31 19.27 -0.74 0.16
N CYS A 32 20.31 -0.62 -0.66
CA CYS A 32 20.22 -0.06 -2.01
C CYS A 32 20.69 -1.09 -3.04
N HIS A 33 19.93 -1.25 -4.11
CA HIS A 33 20.35 -2.02 -5.28
C HIS A 33 21.28 -1.16 -6.15
N LYS A 34 22.55 -1.56 -6.27
CA LYS A 34 23.64 -0.75 -6.84
C LYS A 34 23.36 -0.28 -8.27
N GLN A 35 22.94 -1.19 -9.14
CA GLN A 35 22.80 -0.91 -10.58
C GLN A 35 21.64 0.04 -10.86
N GLN A 36 20.48 -0.23 -10.26
CA GLN A 36 19.26 0.55 -10.50
C GLN A 36 19.11 1.75 -9.55
N LYS A 37 19.99 1.88 -8.55
CA LYS A 37 19.93 2.90 -7.50
C LYS A 37 18.58 2.93 -6.77
N ILE A 38 17.97 1.75 -6.60
CA ILE A 38 16.68 1.59 -5.92
C ILE A 38 16.91 1.37 -4.43
N PHE A 39 16.26 2.18 -3.62
CA PHE A 39 16.21 1.98 -2.17
C PHE A 39 15.13 0.97 -1.81
N CYS A 40 15.52 -0.04 -1.06
CA CYS A 40 14.65 -1.14 -0.65
C CYS A 40 14.54 -1.18 0.88
N GLU A 41 13.34 -1.47 1.36
CA GLU A 41 13.08 -1.78 2.76
C GLU A 41 12.52 -3.20 2.85
N LEU A 42 13.09 -4.03 3.72
CA LEU A 42 12.65 -5.40 3.95
C LEU A 42 12.14 -5.53 5.39
N SER A 43 10.86 -5.84 5.54
CA SER A 43 10.24 -6.26 6.80
C SER A 43 9.95 -7.77 6.78
N ILE A 44 9.93 -8.40 7.96
CA ILE A 44 9.59 -9.83 8.10
C ILE A 44 8.19 -9.95 8.72
N ASN A 45 7.36 -10.87 8.22
CA ASN A 45 6.04 -11.22 8.77
C ASN A 45 5.08 -10.03 8.93
N ASN A 46 5.21 -9.01 8.08
CA ASN A 46 4.32 -7.85 8.11
C ASN A 46 3.03 -8.11 7.31
N HIS A 47 2.24 -9.08 7.78
CA HIS A 47 1.01 -9.51 7.10
C HIS A 47 -0.02 -8.38 6.97
N LEU A 48 -0.09 -7.48 7.95
CA LEU A 48 -0.96 -6.32 7.91
C LEU A 48 -0.59 -5.34 6.78
N ALA A 49 0.70 -5.13 6.50
CA ALA A 49 1.11 -4.30 5.38
C ALA A 49 0.72 -4.92 4.02
N VAL A 50 0.81 -6.24 3.91
CA VAL A 50 0.36 -6.95 2.70
C VAL A 50 -1.15 -6.78 2.53
N ALA A 51 -1.93 -7.08 3.57
CA ALA A 51 -3.39 -6.92 3.57
C ALA A 51 -3.83 -5.48 3.24
N ASN A 52 -3.18 -4.47 3.83
CA ASN A 52 -3.45 -3.07 3.54
C ASN A 52 -3.12 -2.71 2.08
N THR A 53 -2.03 -3.25 1.52
CA THR A 53 -1.65 -3.02 0.12
C THR A 53 -2.67 -3.62 -0.84
N GLU A 54 -3.19 -4.82 -0.53
CA GLU A 54 -4.28 -5.42 -1.30
C GLU A 54 -5.58 -4.62 -1.20
N LEU A 55 -5.91 -4.08 -0.03
CA LEU A 55 -7.07 -3.22 0.16
C LEU A 55 -6.95 -1.91 -0.63
N VAL A 56 -5.76 -1.29 -0.64
CA VAL A 56 -5.46 -0.13 -1.50
C VAL A 56 -5.65 -0.49 -2.96
N ARG A 57 -5.11 -1.64 -3.40
CA ARG A 57 -5.29 -2.14 -4.78
C ARG A 57 -6.76 -2.35 -5.11
N TYR A 58 -7.54 -2.93 -4.20
CA TYR A 58 -8.98 -3.14 -4.36
C TYR A 58 -9.68 -1.82 -4.68
N PHE A 59 -9.49 -0.78 -3.87
CA PHE A 59 -10.14 0.52 -4.10
C PHE A 59 -9.68 1.19 -5.40
N LEU A 60 -8.39 1.08 -5.75
CA LEU A 60 -7.87 1.64 -7.00
C LEU A 60 -8.43 0.95 -8.25
N LEU A 61 -8.75 -0.34 -8.16
CA LEU A 61 -9.42 -1.07 -9.24
C LEU A 61 -10.92 -0.79 -9.25
N PHE A 62 -11.55 -0.75 -8.08
CA PHE A 62 -12.98 -0.49 -7.93
C PHE A 62 -13.37 0.89 -8.48
N GLU A 63 -12.57 1.92 -8.21
CA GLU A 63 -12.78 3.28 -8.70
C GLU A 63 -11.57 3.76 -9.51
N PRO A 64 -11.56 3.59 -10.84
CA PRO A 64 -10.40 3.92 -11.69
C PRO A 64 -9.97 5.40 -11.60
N LYS A 65 -10.89 6.32 -11.31
CA LYS A 65 -10.58 7.76 -11.16
C LYS A 65 -9.79 8.07 -9.89
N LEU A 66 -9.83 7.17 -8.89
CA LEU A 66 -9.13 7.35 -7.61
C LEU A 66 -7.62 7.50 -7.80
N ARG A 67 -7.03 6.79 -8.76
CA ARG A 67 -5.59 6.88 -9.05
C ARG A 67 -5.21 8.28 -9.53
N SER A 68 -5.98 8.84 -10.46
CA SER A 68 -5.76 10.18 -10.99
C SER A 68 -5.96 11.24 -9.90
N LEU A 69 -7.02 11.11 -9.10
CA LEU A 69 -7.30 12.01 -7.97
C LEU A 69 -6.16 11.99 -6.94
N LEU A 70 -5.71 10.81 -6.53
CA LEU A 70 -4.59 10.65 -5.60
C LEU A 70 -3.31 11.30 -6.15
N CYS A 71 -3.01 11.08 -7.43
CA CYS A 71 -1.85 11.69 -8.07
C CYS A 71 -1.93 13.23 -8.06
N THR A 72 -3.06 13.80 -8.45
CA THR A 72 -3.28 15.25 -8.48
C THR A 72 -3.11 15.87 -7.10
N ILE A 73 -3.80 15.32 -6.09
CA ILE A 73 -3.73 15.87 -4.73
C ILE A 73 -2.32 15.69 -4.15
N ARG A 74 -1.67 14.55 -4.40
CA ARG A 74 -0.29 14.31 -3.94
C ARG A 74 0.69 15.33 -4.51
N LEU A 75 0.56 15.67 -5.80
CA LEU A 75 1.41 16.69 -6.43
C LEU A 75 1.14 18.07 -5.83
N TRP A 76 -0.12 18.43 -5.61
CA TRP A 76 -0.50 19.69 -4.96
C TRP A 76 0.05 19.82 -3.53
N ILE A 77 -0.13 18.80 -2.69
CA ILE A 77 0.40 18.78 -1.31
C ILE A 77 1.93 18.81 -1.30
N LYS A 78 2.58 18.13 -2.25
CA LYS A 78 4.04 18.20 -2.40
C LYS A 78 4.50 19.63 -2.73
N GLN A 79 3.81 20.36 -3.61
CA GLN A 79 4.12 21.75 -3.93
C GLN A 79 3.94 22.69 -2.71
N LYS A 80 3.07 22.32 -1.76
CA LYS A 80 2.87 23.05 -0.50
C LYS A 80 3.84 22.63 0.61
N ASP A 81 4.81 21.77 0.33
CA ASP A 81 5.77 21.23 1.30
C ASP A 81 5.12 20.46 2.48
N LEU A 82 3.91 19.94 2.26
CA LEU A 82 3.12 19.21 3.26
C LEU A 82 3.29 17.68 3.18
N LEU A 83 4.05 17.18 2.19
CA LEU A 83 4.31 15.75 1.99
C LEU A 83 5.71 15.39 2.52
N GLY A 84 5.84 14.41 3.41
CA GLY A 84 7.15 14.03 3.96
C GLY A 84 7.11 13.13 5.19
N ARG A 85 8.11 13.30 6.07
CA ARG A 85 8.23 12.61 7.36
C ARG A 85 7.95 13.58 8.51
N GLY A 86 7.75 13.05 9.72
CA GLY A 86 7.49 13.87 10.91
C GLY A 86 6.04 14.40 10.92
N HIS A 87 5.88 15.71 11.03
CA HIS A 87 4.57 16.38 11.10
C HIS A 87 3.86 16.53 9.74
N ARG A 88 4.44 15.99 8.67
CA ARG A 88 3.92 16.07 7.30
C ARG A 88 3.11 14.82 6.94
N PHE A 89 2.23 14.94 5.96
CA PHE A 89 1.47 13.81 5.45
C PHE A 89 2.36 12.84 4.68
N ASN A 90 2.06 11.55 4.79
CA ASN A 90 2.59 10.55 3.87
C ASN A 90 1.51 10.19 2.83
N THR A 91 1.93 9.54 1.74
CA THR A 91 1.02 9.16 0.64
C THR A 91 -0.10 8.23 1.10
N TYR A 92 0.16 7.37 2.09
CA TYR A 92 -0.84 6.43 2.61
C TYR A 92 -1.93 7.15 3.43
N THR A 93 -1.57 8.14 4.24
CA THR A 93 -2.53 9.02 4.91
C THR A 93 -3.40 9.76 3.91
N LEU A 94 -2.78 10.31 2.85
CA LEU A 94 -3.52 11.00 1.80
C LEU A 94 -4.52 10.08 1.10
N PHE A 95 -4.11 8.85 0.77
CA PHE A 95 -5.01 7.85 0.19
C PHE A 95 -6.24 7.64 1.06
N TRP A 96 -6.07 7.43 2.36
CA TRP A 96 -7.21 7.21 3.27
C TRP A 96 -8.09 8.44 3.45
N MET A 97 -7.53 9.65 3.48
CA MET A 97 -8.35 10.87 3.51
C MET A 97 -9.29 10.92 2.30
N ILE A 98 -8.77 10.66 1.10
CA ILE A 98 -9.57 10.64 -0.12
C ILE A 98 -10.62 9.54 -0.07
N VAL A 99 -10.25 8.31 0.30
CA VAL A 99 -11.19 7.18 0.41
C VAL A 99 -12.32 7.50 1.41
N CYS A 100 -11.99 8.02 2.59
CA CYS A 100 -12.98 8.38 3.60
C CYS A 100 -13.94 9.47 3.09
N THR A 101 -13.44 10.51 2.40
CA THR A 101 -14.29 11.53 1.78
C THR A 101 -15.25 10.92 0.76
N LEU A 102 -14.77 10.03 -0.10
CA LEU A 102 -15.60 9.37 -1.12
C LEU A 102 -16.64 8.41 -0.52
N GLN A 103 -16.34 7.81 0.65
CA GLN A 103 -17.27 6.98 1.41
C GLN A 103 -18.37 7.82 2.08
N LEU A 104 -18.01 8.96 2.68
CA LEU A 104 -18.94 9.79 3.46
C LEU A 104 -19.85 10.66 2.57
N ASP A 105 -19.28 11.36 1.60
CA ASP A 105 -20.02 12.41 0.88
C ASP A 105 -20.87 11.81 -0.25
N ASN A 106 -20.25 10.99 -1.09
CA ASN A 106 -20.88 10.52 -2.33
C ASN A 106 -21.30 9.04 -2.29
N LYS A 107 -20.97 8.32 -1.20
CA LYS A 107 -21.14 6.86 -1.08
C LYS A 107 -20.61 6.09 -2.29
N GLN A 108 -19.57 6.62 -2.95
CA GLN A 108 -19.00 6.06 -4.18
C GLN A 108 -18.14 4.83 -3.90
N LEU A 109 -17.62 4.70 -2.67
CA LEU A 109 -16.81 3.57 -2.25
C LEU A 109 -17.52 2.80 -1.12
N PRO A 110 -17.43 1.46 -1.12
CA PRO A 110 -17.89 0.66 0.00
C PRO A 110 -17.02 0.87 1.24
N SER A 111 -17.60 0.74 2.43
CA SER A 111 -16.83 0.72 3.67
C SER A 111 -15.95 -0.52 3.75
N VAL A 112 -14.82 -0.43 4.47
CA VAL A 112 -13.92 -1.57 4.69
C VAL A 112 -14.65 -2.72 5.39
N GLN A 113 -15.54 -2.42 6.33
CA GLN A 113 -16.37 -3.41 7.00
C GLN A 113 -17.28 -4.15 6.01
N SER A 114 -17.97 -3.42 5.14
CA SER A 114 -18.87 -4.02 4.15
C SER A 114 -18.11 -4.86 3.11
N LEU A 115 -16.86 -4.52 2.80
CA LEU A 115 -15.99 -5.38 1.99
C LEU A 115 -15.64 -6.68 2.71
N ALA A 116 -15.32 -6.61 4.00
CA ALA A 116 -14.99 -7.80 4.80
C ALA A 116 -16.18 -8.77 4.93
N GLU A 117 -17.40 -8.25 5.05
CA GLU A 117 -18.64 -9.03 5.07
C GLU A 117 -18.91 -9.75 3.74
N ARG A 118 -18.49 -9.15 2.62
CA ARG A 118 -18.64 -9.70 1.26
C ARG A 118 -17.50 -10.64 0.85
N ALA A 119 -16.50 -10.85 1.70
CA ALA A 119 -15.35 -11.67 1.36
C ALA A 119 -15.71 -13.16 1.35
N ASN A 120 -15.34 -13.87 0.27
CA ASN A 120 -15.53 -15.32 0.19
C ASN A 120 -14.65 -16.09 1.18
N HIS A 121 -13.48 -15.53 1.51
CA HIS A 121 -12.50 -16.14 2.39
C HIS A 121 -12.17 -15.21 3.54
N LYS A 122 -12.27 -15.74 4.76
CA LYS A 122 -11.89 -15.01 5.96
C LYS A 122 -10.37 -14.95 6.08
N ARG A 123 -9.84 -13.76 6.34
CA ARG A 123 -8.42 -13.53 6.63
C ARG A 123 -8.29 -12.77 7.93
N GLN A 124 -7.58 -13.35 8.88
CA GLN A 124 -7.41 -12.78 10.21
C GLN A 124 -5.94 -12.80 10.62
N TYR A 125 -5.44 -11.66 11.09
CA TYR A 125 -4.08 -11.53 11.61
C TYR A 125 -4.14 -10.95 13.03
N GLY A 126 -4.06 -11.82 14.03
CA GLY A 126 -4.28 -11.46 15.42
C GLY A 126 -5.72 -10.95 15.63
N PRO A 127 -5.92 -9.74 16.19
CA PRO A 127 -7.25 -9.18 16.42
C PRO A 127 -7.87 -8.55 15.16
N TRP A 128 -7.14 -8.48 14.04
CA TRP A 128 -7.56 -7.73 12.86
C TRP A 128 -8.23 -8.65 11.82
N ASN A 129 -9.46 -8.32 11.46
CA ASN A 129 -10.11 -8.88 10.28
C ASN A 129 -9.61 -8.15 9.02
N CYS A 130 -8.93 -8.88 8.14
CA CYS A 130 -8.34 -8.40 6.91
C CYS A 130 -9.00 -9.04 5.67
N SER A 131 -10.22 -9.51 5.81
CA SER A 131 -10.99 -10.12 4.71
C SER A 131 -11.38 -9.05 3.70
N ILE A 132 -11.17 -9.32 2.42
CA ILE A 132 -11.64 -8.50 1.30
C ILE A 132 -12.10 -9.44 0.17
N PRO A 133 -13.03 -9.02 -0.71
CA PRO A 133 -13.45 -9.84 -1.85
C PRO A 133 -12.28 -10.09 -2.82
N ASP A 134 -12.41 -11.15 -3.64
CA ASP A 134 -11.37 -11.51 -4.59
C ASP A 134 -11.24 -10.43 -5.68
N LEU A 135 -10.00 -9.96 -5.90
CA LEU A 135 -9.68 -8.94 -6.89
C LEU A 135 -10.06 -9.37 -8.31
N ASN A 136 -9.99 -10.68 -8.60
CA ASN A 136 -10.36 -11.24 -9.90
C ASN A 136 -11.82 -10.95 -10.27
N GLN A 137 -12.70 -10.77 -9.29
CA GLN A 137 -14.10 -10.44 -9.53
C GLN A 137 -14.27 -8.99 -10.02
N ILE A 138 -13.39 -8.08 -9.62
CA ILE A 138 -13.40 -6.70 -10.10
C ILE A 138 -12.79 -6.61 -11.49
N GLU A 139 -11.65 -7.28 -11.72
CA GLU A 139 -10.95 -7.19 -13.00
C GLU A 139 -11.83 -7.67 -14.18
N ARG A 140 -12.68 -8.69 -13.96
CA ARG A 140 -13.68 -9.14 -14.95
C ARG A 140 -14.74 -8.09 -15.29
N ASN A 141 -15.25 -7.38 -14.28
CA ASN A 141 -16.24 -6.33 -14.49
C ASN A 141 -15.67 -5.11 -15.23
N ILE A 142 -14.36 -4.87 -15.16
CA ILE A 142 -13.68 -3.79 -15.89
C ILE A 142 -13.45 -4.17 -17.35
N SER A 143 -13.12 -5.44 -17.64
CA SER A 143 -12.95 -5.93 -19.02
C SER A 143 -14.25 -5.97 -19.83
N ASP A 144 -15.40 -5.98 -19.17
CA ASP A 144 -16.73 -5.95 -19.81
C ASP A 144 -17.23 -4.52 -20.10
N VAL A 145 -16.48 -3.48 -19.69
CA VAL A 145 -16.78 -2.10 -20.07
C VAL A 145 -16.35 -1.90 -21.53
N PRO A 146 -17.25 -1.62 -22.48
CA PRO A 146 -16.88 -1.41 -23.86
C PRO A 146 -15.88 -0.27 -23.93
N ILE A 147 -14.74 -0.51 -24.60
CA ILE A 147 -13.83 0.56 -24.98
C ILE A 147 -14.64 1.47 -25.91
N GLY A 148 -15.09 2.61 -25.39
CA GLY A 148 -15.81 3.60 -26.15
C GLY A 148 -15.05 3.93 -27.43
N LYS A 149 -15.76 3.89 -28.56
CA LYS A 149 -15.28 4.39 -29.86
C LYS A 149 -14.97 5.88 -29.78
#